data_AF-G7YWL9-F1
#
_entry.id   AF-G7YWL9-F1
#
_cell.length_a   1.000
_cell.length_b   1.000
_cell.length_c   1.000
_cell.angle_alpha   90.00
_cell.angle_beta   90.00
_cell.angle_gamma   90.00
#
_symmetry.space_group_name_H-M   'P 1'
#
loop_
_entity.id
_entity.type
_entity.pdbx_description
1 polymer ?
#
loop_
_entity_poly.entity_id
_entity_poly.type
_entity_poly.pdbx_seq_one_letter_code
_entity_poly.pdbx_strand_id
1 'polypeptide(L)'
;MVDVDSGRRSLPAVSDTWNGVNSSEKRGMHCRFLSPFAAGSLSGHKSRQSFPFRRVPDDIELIDPQLSNNSYEAKPNSRGAWGERAYKDFQFTSGKSFKHEKTKKKRGNYAGGTLSTAVSSYKFDD
;
A
#
# COMPACT_ATOMS: atom_id res chain seq x y z
N MET A 1 -11.32 20.69 65.12
CA MET A 1 -10.96 21.75 64.17
C MET A 1 -9.49 21.61 63.86
N VAL A 2 -9.17 21.04 62.70
CA VAL A 2 -7.83 21.14 62.11
C VAL A 2 -8.04 21.68 60.71
N ASP A 3 -7.60 22.93 60.52
CA ASP A 3 -7.56 23.61 59.25
C ASP A 3 -6.52 22.95 58.34
N VAL A 4 -6.91 22.62 57.10
CA VAL A 4 -5.98 22.24 56.03
C VAL A 4 -6.22 23.19 54.87
N ASP A 5 -5.24 24.07 54.71
CA ASP A 5 -5.18 25.14 53.73
C ASP A 5 -5.15 24.63 52.28
N SER A 6 -5.98 25.27 51.45
CA SER A 6 -5.64 25.93 50.18
C SER A 6 -4.64 25.27 49.21
N GLY A 7 -5.12 24.88 48.02
CA GLY A 7 -4.25 24.43 46.93
C GLY A 7 -4.93 24.26 45.56
N ARG A 8 -5.60 25.30 45.07
CA ARG A 8 -6.13 25.37 43.69
C ARG A 8 -4.93 25.43 42.72
N ARG A 9 -4.48 24.29 42.20
CA ARG A 9 -3.42 24.25 41.17
C ARG A 9 -3.96 24.88 39.88
N SER A 10 -3.48 26.07 39.57
CA SER A 10 -3.64 26.69 38.25
C SER A 10 -2.82 25.91 37.23
N LEU A 11 -3.44 25.58 36.10
CA LEU A 11 -2.71 25.10 34.92
C LEU A 11 -2.02 26.31 34.27
N PRO A 12 -0.73 26.23 33.89
CA PRO A 12 -0.13 27.28 33.09
C PRO A 12 -0.73 27.27 31.68
N ALA A 13 -1.16 28.44 31.23
CA ALA A 13 -1.53 28.68 29.84
C ALA A 13 -0.27 28.54 28.98
N VAL A 14 -0.23 27.51 28.13
CA VAL A 14 0.73 27.43 27.02
C VAL A 14 0.08 28.03 25.78
N SER A 15 0.08 29.35 25.71
CA SER A 15 0.15 30.02 24.41
C SER A 15 1.60 29.97 23.98
N ASP A 16 1.90 29.43 22.81
CA ASP A 16 2.93 30.03 21.95
C ASP A 16 2.70 29.59 20.50
N THR A 17 2.66 30.62 19.68
CA THR A 17 2.31 30.67 18.28
C THR A 17 3.30 29.85 17.45
N TRP A 18 2.79 29.02 16.54
CA TRP A 18 3.59 28.57 15.40
C TRP A 18 3.74 29.72 14.43
N ASN A 19 4.75 30.57 14.68
CA ASN A 19 5.25 31.54 13.71
C ASN A 19 6.76 31.33 13.56
N GLY A 20 7.14 30.47 12.62
CA GLY A 20 8.48 30.37 12.08
C GLY A 20 8.48 30.92 10.65
N VAL A 21 8.73 32.22 10.51
CA VAL A 21 8.97 32.88 9.22
C VAL A 21 10.40 32.59 8.73
N ASN A 22 10.48 32.14 7.48
CA ASN A 22 11.53 32.29 6.46
C ASN A 22 13.02 32.40 6.90
N SER A 23 13.84 31.45 6.43
CA SER A 23 14.96 31.78 5.54
C SER A 23 15.78 30.59 5.07
N SER A 24 16.32 30.75 3.87
CA SER A 24 17.40 29.98 3.24
C SER A 24 17.00 28.65 2.56
N GLU A 25 16.37 28.80 1.41
CA GLU A 25 16.98 28.44 0.14
C GLU A 25 18.09 27.36 0.20
N LYS A 26 17.67 26.12 0.45
CA LYS A 26 18.50 24.94 0.14
C LYS A 26 18.28 24.62 -1.34
N ARG A 27 19.06 25.27 -2.21
CA ARG A 27 19.28 24.82 -3.59
C ARG A 27 19.94 23.44 -3.53
N GLY A 28 19.10 22.41 -3.37
CA GLY A 28 19.46 21.02 -3.62
C GLY A 28 19.76 20.90 -5.11
N MET A 29 21.02 20.62 -5.42
CA MET A 29 21.60 20.60 -6.74
C MET A 29 20.71 19.79 -7.70
N HIS A 30 20.20 20.44 -8.74
CA HIS A 30 19.63 19.70 -9.85
C HIS A 30 20.70 18.78 -10.43
N CYS A 31 20.32 17.55 -10.72
CA CYS A 31 21.14 16.62 -11.46
C CYS A 31 21.24 17.18 -12.90
N ARG A 32 22.33 17.89 -13.24
CA ARG A 32 22.69 18.10 -14.66
C ARG A 32 23.15 16.75 -15.20
N PHE A 33 22.23 15.97 -15.72
CA PHE A 33 22.60 14.94 -16.67
C PHE A 33 23.12 15.68 -17.91
N LEU A 34 24.44 15.69 -18.12
CA LEU A 34 25.01 16.19 -19.37
C LEU A 34 24.48 15.30 -20.49
N SER A 35 23.64 15.88 -21.34
CA SER A 35 23.28 15.33 -22.64
C SER A 35 24.49 15.47 -23.58
N PRO A 36 25.00 14.38 -24.17
CA PRO A 36 25.89 14.51 -25.32
C PRO A 36 25.03 14.74 -26.56
N PHE A 37 25.17 15.93 -27.13
CA PHE A 37 24.74 16.22 -28.50
C PHE A 37 25.69 15.52 -29.48
N ALA A 38 25.16 14.69 -30.38
CA ALA A 38 25.68 14.52 -31.73
C ALA A 38 24.62 13.84 -32.61
N ALA A 39 24.01 14.62 -33.50
CA ALA A 39 23.15 14.13 -34.56
C ALA A 39 24.00 13.33 -35.58
N GLY A 40 23.77 12.01 -35.63
CA GLY A 40 24.22 11.14 -36.71
C GLY A 40 23.00 10.57 -37.43
N SER A 41 22.69 11.11 -38.61
CA SER A 41 21.68 10.56 -39.51
C SER A 41 22.24 9.32 -40.21
N LEU A 42 21.75 8.14 -39.84
CA LEU A 42 21.95 6.90 -40.59
C LEU A 42 20.58 6.28 -40.93
N SER A 43 20.19 6.53 -42.16
CA SER A 43 19.33 5.74 -43.06
C SER A 43 18.46 4.62 -42.46
N GLY A 44 17.14 4.79 -42.61
CA GLY A 44 16.32 3.80 -43.34
C GLY A 44 15.82 2.56 -42.61
N HIS A 45 15.87 2.47 -41.28
CA HIS A 45 15.13 1.43 -40.57
C HIS A 45 13.76 1.97 -40.14
N LYS A 46 12.68 1.39 -40.70
CA LYS A 46 11.31 1.57 -40.19
C LYS A 46 11.36 1.37 -38.68
N SER A 47 11.12 2.42 -37.90
CA SER A 47 11.13 2.34 -36.45
C SER A 47 10.06 1.34 -36.04
N ARG A 48 10.48 0.14 -35.65
CA ARG A 48 9.59 -0.78 -34.95
C ARG A 48 9.17 -0.05 -33.68
N GLN A 49 7.87 0.06 -33.45
CA GLN A 49 7.33 0.61 -32.21
C GLN A 49 7.99 -0.14 -31.05
N SER A 50 8.82 0.56 -30.29
CA SER A 50 9.60 -0.01 -29.19
C SER A 50 8.66 -0.20 -28.02
N PHE A 51 8.09 -1.39 -27.89
CA PHE A 51 7.38 -1.77 -26.67
C PHE A 51 8.37 -2.28 -25.62
N PRO A 52 8.15 -1.93 -24.33
CA PRO A 52 8.92 -2.54 -23.25
C PRO A 52 8.72 -4.06 -23.27
N PHE A 53 9.76 -4.82 -22.90
CA PHE A 53 9.66 -6.28 -22.80
C PHE A 53 8.50 -6.68 -21.87
N ARG A 54 7.66 -7.61 -22.34
CA ARG A 54 6.55 -8.19 -21.57
C ARG A 54 6.74 -9.71 -21.51
N ARG A 55 6.42 -10.29 -20.35
CA ARG A 55 6.42 -11.76 -20.17
C ARG A 55 5.18 -12.42 -20.77
N VAL A 56 4.09 -11.68 -20.88
CA VAL A 56 2.79 -12.13 -21.37
C VAL A 56 2.42 -11.25 -22.56
N PRO A 57 2.16 -11.82 -23.75
CA PRO A 57 1.67 -11.07 -24.90
C PRO A 57 0.22 -10.62 -24.68
N ASP A 58 -0.14 -9.49 -25.30
CA ASP A 58 -1.46 -8.87 -25.14
C ASP A 58 -2.59 -9.67 -25.84
N ASP A 59 -2.24 -10.54 -26.81
CA ASP A 59 -3.16 -11.29 -27.67
C ASP A 59 -3.64 -12.63 -27.06
N ILE A 60 -3.41 -12.87 -25.77
CA ILE A 60 -3.88 -14.08 -25.09
C ILE A 60 -5.33 -13.85 -24.64
N GLU A 61 -6.28 -14.27 -25.48
CA GLU A 61 -7.72 -14.16 -25.19
C GLU A 61 -8.29 -15.37 -24.42
N LEU A 62 -7.57 -16.49 -24.39
CA LEU A 62 -7.99 -17.71 -23.70
C LEU A 62 -7.41 -17.76 -22.28
N ILE A 63 -8.20 -17.26 -21.35
CA ILE A 63 -7.98 -17.46 -19.91
C ILE A 63 -9.08 -18.41 -19.42
N ASP A 64 -8.70 -19.47 -18.71
CA ASP A 64 -9.68 -20.38 -18.12
C ASP A 64 -10.63 -19.61 -17.20
N PRO A 65 -11.96 -19.80 -17.33
CA PRO A 65 -12.93 -19.03 -16.57
C PRO A 65 -12.74 -19.18 -15.06
N GLN A 66 -12.20 -20.31 -14.60
CA GLN A 66 -11.91 -20.56 -13.18
C GLN A 66 -10.70 -19.77 -12.65
N LEU A 67 -9.75 -19.40 -13.52
CA LEU A 67 -8.53 -18.66 -13.17
C LEU A 67 -8.61 -17.18 -13.54
N SER A 68 -9.74 -16.75 -14.08
CA SER A 68 -9.99 -15.36 -14.46
C SER A 68 -9.95 -14.37 -13.28
N ASN A 69 -10.19 -14.84 -12.05
CA ASN A 69 -10.36 -13.99 -10.87
C ASN A 69 -9.43 -14.37 -9.71
N ASN A 70 -8.58 -13.43 -9.29
CA ASN A 70 -7.66 -13.58 -8.16
C ASN A 70 -8.19 -13.02 -6.83
N SER A 71 -9.45 -12.57 -6.77
CA SER A 71 -10.02 -12.02 -5.55
C SER A 71 -10.14 -13.08 -4.45
N TYR A 72 -10.12 -12.65 -3.19
CA TYR A 72 -10.34 -13.55 -2.05
C TYR A 72 -11.73 -14.20 -2.12
N GLU A 73 -12.72 -13.49 -2.66
CA GLU A 73 -14.10 -13.96 -2.78
C GLU A 73 -14.26 -15.12 -3.76
N ALA A 74 -13.44 -15.15 -4.82
CA ALA A 74 -13.41 -16.23 -5.79
C ALA A 74 -12.83 -17.54 -5.22
N LYS A 75 -12.13 -17.47 -4.08
CA LYS A 75 -11.54 -18.65 -3.45
C LYS A 75 -12.63 -19.61 -2.92
N PRO A 76 -12.53 -20.92 -3.18
CA PRO A 76 -13.43 -21.90 -2.59
C PRO A 76 -13.27 -21.94 -1.06
N ASN A 77 -14.39 -22.11 -0.33
CA ASN A 77 -14.43 -22.17 1.13
C ASN A 77 -13.90 -20.89 1.83
N SER A 78 -14.05 -19.74 1.20
CA SER A 78 -13.61 -18.43 1.71
C SER A 78 -14.49 -17.87 2.83
N ARG A 79 -15.74 -18.32 2.94
CA ARG A 79 -16.75 -17.80 3.89
C ARG A 79 -16.63 -18.42 5.27
N GLY A 80 -16.84 -17.62 6.32
CA GLY A 80 -16.85 -18.02 7.72
C GLY A 80 -15.47 -18.32 8.32
N ALA A 81 -14.44 -18.40 7.50
CA ALA A 81 -13.08 -18.68 7.91
C ALA A 81 -12.37 -17.44 8.49
N TRP A 82 -11.27 -17.67 9.21
CA TRP A 82 -10.38 -16.62 9.73
C TRP A 82 -9.93 -15.62 8.66
N GLY A 83 -9.69 -16.11 7.43
CA GLY A 83 -9.28 -15.28 6.29
C GLY A 83 -10.35 -14.28 5.84
N GLU A 84 -11.64 -14.60 5.98
CA GLU A 84 -12.72 -13.71 5.53
C GLU A 84 -12.77 -12.43 6.35
N ARG A 85 -12.64 -12.56 7.67
CA ARG A 85 -12.57 -11.44 8.60
C ARG A 85 -11.36 -10.56 8.27
N ALA A 86 -10.20 -11.19 8.06
CA ALA A 86 -8.97 -10.47 7.73
C ALA A 86 -9.09 -9.72 6.40
N TYR A 87 -9.72 -10.33 5.40
CA TYR A 87 -10.00 -9.69 4.12
C TYR A 87 -10.89 -8.45 4.31
N LYS A 88 -12.02 -8.57 5.04
CA LYS A 88 -12.92 -7.45 5.31
C LYS A 88 -12.23 -6.29 6.05
N ASP A 89 -11.34 -6.60 6.99
CA ASP A 89 -10.60 -5.59 7.75
C ASP A 89 -9.54 -4.86 6.91
N PHE A 90 -8.86 -5.56 6.00
CA PHE A 90 -7.69 -5.02 5.33
C PHE A 90 -7.86 -4.71 3.84
N GLN A 91 -8.97 -5.09 3.20
CA GLN A 91 -9.18 -4.92 1.75
C GLN A 91 -9.05 -3.47 1.26
N PHE A 92 -9.45 -2.49 2.07
CA PHE A 92 -9.43 -1.07 1.70
C PHE A 92 -8.16 -0.34 2.17
N THR A 93 -7.21 -1.06 2.75
CA THR A 93 -6.00 -0.47 3.32
C THR A 93 -4.77 -0.85 2.51
N SER A 94 -3.88 0.11 2.29
CA SER A 94 -2.65 -0.08 1.53
C SER A 94 -1.51 0.77 2.09
N GLY A 95 -0.27 0.34 1.88
CA GLY A 95 0.92 1.09 2.27
C GLY A 95 0.95 1.46 3.77
N LYS A 96 1.06 2.76 4.07
CA LYS A 96 1.20 3.26 5.45
C LYS A 96 -0.04 2.98 6.30
N SER A 97 -1.25 3.11 5.73
CA SER A 97 -2.49 2.87 6.47
C SER A 97 -2.63 1.40 6.86
N PHE A 98 -2.19 0.47 6.00
CA PHE A 98 -2.17 -0.97 6.32
C PHE A 98 -1.34 -1.27 7.58
N LYS A 99 -0.15 -0.66 7.72
CA LYS A 99 0.69 -0.85 8.91
C LYS A 99 -0.04 -0.40 10.18
N HIS A 100 -0.68 0.77 10.14
CA HIS A 100 -1.42 1.31 11.28
C HIS A 100 -2.66 0.47 11.61
N GLU A 101 -3.43 0.09 10.59
CA GLU A 101 -4.64 -0.72 10.73
C GLU A 101 -4.32 -2.09 11.30
N LYS A 102 -3.33 -2.79 10.72
CA LYS A 102 -2.83 -4.06 11.25
C LYS A 102 -2.39 -3.93 12.71
N THR A 103 -1.63 -2.89 13.05
CA THR A 103 -1.10 -2.72 14.41
C THR A 103 -2.23 -2.46 15.42
N LYS A 104 -3.23 -1.64 15.05
CA LYS A 104 -4.42 -1.42 15.88
C LYS A 104 -5.23 -2.71 16.06
N LYS A 105 -5.51 -3.43 14.98
CA LYS A 105 -6.25 -4.70 15.02
C LYS A 105 -5.51 -5.78 15.80
N LYS A 106 -4.18 -5.87 15.66
CA LYS A 106 -3.31 -6.77 16.44
C LYS A 106 -3.27 -6.44 17.93
N ARG A 107 -3.30 -5.15 18.30
CA ARG A 107 -3.21 -4.71 19.71
C ARG A 107 -4.52 -4.95 20.48
N GLY A 108 -5.64 -5.10 19.78
CA GLY A 108 -6.91 -5.54 20.37
C GLY A 108 -7.06 -7.06 20.42
N ASN A 109 -8.20 -7.52 20.94
CA ASN A 109 -8.55 -8.93 21.00
C ASN A 109 -9.13 -9.40 19.66
N TYR A 110 -8.29 -9.47 18.61
CA TYR A 110 -8.74 -9.97 17.30
C TYR A 110 -9.05 -11.47 17.38
N ALA A 111 -10.34 -11.79 17.51
CA ALA A 111 -10.86 -13.15 17.41
C ALA A 111 -11.50 -13.33 16.02
N GLY A 112 -10.81 -14.07 15.16
CA GLY A 112 -11.32 -14.43 13.83
C GLY A 112 -12.38 -15.53 13.87
N GLY A 113 -12.77 -16.02 12.70
CA GLY A 113 -13.61 -17.22 12.53
C GLY A 113 -12.83 -18.51 12.77
N THR A 114 -13.30 -19.64 12.25
CA THR A 114 -12.54 -20.91 12.34
C THR A 114 -11.34 -20.90 11.40
N LEU A 115 -10.26 -21.62 11.74
CA LEU A 115 -9.17 -21.85 10.81
C LEU A 115 -9.62 -22.88 9.76
N SER A 116 -9.62 -22.49 8.49
CA SER A 116 -9.92 -23.42 7.39
C SER A 116 -8.68 -24.26 7.07
N THR A 117 -8.82 -25.58 7.11
CA THR A 117 -7.80 -26.57 6.71
C THR A 117 -8.08 -27.19 5.34
N ALA A 118 -9.10 -26.70 4.63
CA ALA A 118 -9.46 -27.21 3.30
C ALA A 118 -8.41 -26.85 2.24
N VAL A 119 -8.25 -27.73 1.24
CA VAL A 119 -7.37 -27.52 0.09
C VAL A 119 -8.06 -26.62 -0.94
N SER A 120 -7.34 -25.64 -1.48
CA SER A 120 -7.83 -24.70 -2.52
C SER A 120 -6.89 -24.64 -3.74
N SER A 121 -6.21 -25.74 -4.05
CA SER A 121 -5.33 -25.86 -5.22
C SER A 121 -6.12 -26.13 -6.50
N TYR A 122 -5.67 -25.58 -7.61
CA TYR A 122 -6.14 -25.92 -8.95
C TYR A 122 -5.15 -26.87 -9.64
N LYS A 123 -5.65 -27.85 -10.41
CA LYS A 123 -4.82 -28.72 -11.24
C LYS A 123 -4.91 -28.23 -12.68
N PHE A 124 -3.77 -28.06 -13.32
CA PHE A 124 -3.71 -27.75 -14.75
C PHE A 124 -3.85 -29.04 -15.54
N ASP A 125 -4.63 -28.96 -16.62
CA ASP A 125 -4.58 -29.96 -17.67
C ASP A 125 -3.31 -29.64 -18.50
N ASP A 126 -2.38 -30.59 -18.58
CA ASP A 126 -1.08 -30.43 -19.24
C ASP A 126 -1.20 -30.03 -20.72
#